data_AF-A0A370N255-F1
#
_entry.id   AF-A0A370N255-F1
#
_cell.length_a   1.000
_cell.length_b   1.000
_cell.length_c   1.000
_cell.angle_alpha   90.00
_cell.angle_beta   90.00
_cell.angle_gamma   90.00
#
_symmetry.space_group_name_H-M   'P 1'
#
loop_
_entity.id
_entity.type
_entity.pdbx_description
1 polymer ?
#
loop_
_entity_poly.entity_id
_entity_poly.type
_entity_poly.pdbx_seq_one_letter_code
_entity_poly.pdbx_strand_id
1 'polypeptide(L)'
;MKSTLWAATAWLLAGSAWAQSPAPIYAQSLVDKTLASHPELTILALHVTPPASVDNVIIASNIGRIGKKADADDLSVLTSGQPRVEPTRTGDLSVELVMRDVNGKPIGVIGSTFRFSPGGDKALVVHQAERVRDELGAQTPSLEALFEPAH
;
A
#
# COMPACT_ATOMS: atom_id res chain seq x y z
N MET A 1 25.24 71.00 11.46
CA MET A 1 24.96 70.01 12.52
C MET A 1 24.13 68.90 11.88
N LYS A 2 24.79 67.91 11.26
CA LYS A 2 24.88 66.50 11.69
C LYS A 2 23.54 65.84 12.05
N SER A 3 23.02 64.98 11.16
CA SER A 3 22.42 63.69 11.54
C SER A 3 22.23 62.80 10.31
N THR A 4 23.15 61.85 10.14
CA THR A 4 23.06 60.68 9.28
C THR A 4 22.20 59.63 9.97
N LEU A 5 21.16 59.11 9.31
CA LEU A 5 20.39 57.95 9.79
C LEU A 5 20.91 56.70 9.07
N TRP A 6 21.37 55.72 9.86
CA TRP A 6 21.72 54.38 9.39
C TRP A 6 20.48 53.50 9.52
N ALA A 7 20.04 52.89 8.42
CA ALA A 7 19.04 51.83 8.45
C ALA A 7 19.77 50.49 8.60
N ALA A 8 19.65 49.86 9.76
CA ALA A 8 20.14 48.50 9.99
C ALA A 8 19.12 47.50 9.43
N THR A 9 19.51 46.71 8.44
CA THR A 9 18.70 45.62 7.90
C THR A 9 18.88 44.39 8.79
N ALA A 10 17.83 43.99 9.51
CA ALA A 10 17.83 42.74 10.27
C ALA A 10 17.53 41.57 9.33
N TRP A 11 18.50 40.66 9.17
CA TRP A 11 18.30 39.37 8.52
C TRP A 11 17.74 38.38 9.55
N LEU A 12 16.44 38.08 9.47
CA LEU A 12 15.84 36.95 10.18
C LEU A 12 16.21 35.67 9.41
N LEU A 13 17.17 34.91 9.93
CA LEU A 13 17.41 33.52 9.53
C LEU A 13 16.24 32.68 10.06
N ALA A 14 15.18 32.54 9.26
CA ALA A 14 14.16 31.54 9.52
C ALA A 14 14.79 30.16 9.31
N GLY A 15 15.17 29.50 10.40
CA GLY A 15 15.60 28.11 10.37
C GLY A 15 14.48 27.26 9.76
N SER A 16 14.79 26.54 8.69
CA SER A 16 13.87 25.57 8.12
C SER A 16 13.54 24.53 9.19
N ALA A 17 12.31 24.53 9.69
CA ALA A 17 11.80 23.39 10.43
C ALA A 17 11.79 22.22 9.44
N TRP A 18 12.65 21.24 9.68
CA TRP A 18 12.61 19.98 8.96
C TRP A 18 11.26 19.36 9.31
N ALA A 19 10.31 19.41 8.38
CA ALA A 19 9.03 18.76 8.58
C ALA A 19 9.31 17.26 8.77
N GLN A 20 9.11 16.75 9.99
CA GLN A 20 9.07 15.30 10.20
C GLN A 20 7.94 14.77 9.31
N SER A 21 8.29 13.94 8.33
CA SER A 21 7.30 13.18 7.58
C SER A 21 6.45 12.40 8.59
N PRO A 22 5.11 12.37 8.44
CA PRO A 22 4.25 11.56 9.30
C PRO A 22 4.78 10.13 9.33
N ALA A 23 4.79 9.51 10.51
CA ALA A 23 5.12 8.10 10.63
C ALA A 23 4.20 7.27 9.72
N PRO A 24 4.72 6.24 9.02
CA PRO A 24 3.89 5.39 8.18
C PRO A 24 2.80 4.71 9.02
N ILE A 25 1.61 4.55 8.43
CA ILE A 25 0.54 3.75 9.04
C ILE A 25 0.92 2.26 9.04
N TYR A 26 0.27 1.48 9.90
CA TYR A 26 0.54 0.06 10.08
C TYR A 26 0.45 -0.73 8.77
N ALA A 27 -0.51 -0.40 7.89
CA ALA A 27 -0.63 -1.02 6.57
C ALA A 27 0.65 -0.94 5.73
N GLN A 28 1.36 0.20 5.77
CA GLN A 28 2.62 0.34 5.03
C GLN A 28 3.71 -0.54 5.66
N SER A 29 3.76 -0.64 6.99
CA SER A 29 4.69 -1.56 7.66
C SER A 29 4.46 -3.03 7.29
N LEU A 30 3.20 -3.43 7.08
CA LEU A 30 2.86 -4.77 6.60
C LEU A 30 3.34 -4.99 5.17
N VAL A 31 3.12 -4.02 4.28
CA VAL A 31 3.62 -4.08 2.90
C VAL A 31 5.14 -4.25 2.88
N ASP A 32 5.86 -3.42 3.65
CA ASP A 32 7.32 -3.43 3.68
C ASP A 32 7.88 -4.76 4.23
N LYS A 33 7.31 -5.27 5.33
CA LYS A 33 7.70 -6.58 5.92
C LYS A 33 7.40 -7.75 4.98
N THR A 34 6.27 -7.70 4.29
CA THR A 34 5.86 -8.74 3.34
C THR A 34 6.83 -8.77 2.16
N LEU A 35 7.13 -7.63 1.54
CA LEU A 35 8.10 -7.56 0.44
C LEU A 35 9.50 -8.00 0.87
N ALA A 36 9.91 -7.69 2.09
CA ALA A 36 11.19 -8.17 2.63
C ALA A 36 11.24 -9.70 2.81
N SER A 37 10.10 -10.33 3.06
CA SER A 37 9.98 -11.78 3.28
C SER A 37 9.72 -12.58 2.00
N HIS A 38 9.32 -11.90 0.92
CA HIS A 38 8.90 -12.49 -0.35
C HIS A 38 9.67 -11.87 -1.54
N PRO A 39 10.91 -12.30 -1.82
CA PRO A 39 11.74 -11.76 -2.90
C PRO A 39 11.16 -11.97 -4.31
N GLU A 40 10.19 -12.89 -4.46
CA GLU A 40 9.42 -13.13 -5.68
C GLU A 40 8.44 -11.99 -6.01
N LEU A 41 8.00 -11.21 -5.02
CA LEU A 41 7.10 -10.08 -5.21
C LEU A 41 7.85 -8.89 -5.82
N THR A 42 7.26 -8.29 -6.84
CA THR A 42 7.71 -7.01 -7.43
C THR A 42 6.80 -5.86 -7.02
N ILE A 43 5.51 -6.12 -6.80
CA ILE A 43 4.54 -5.12 -6.36
C ILE A 43 3.64 -5.73 -5.30
N LEU A 44 3.33 -4.94 -4.27
CA LEU A 44 2.27 -5.21 -3.32
C LEU A 44 1.49 -3.93 -3.06
N ALA A 45 0.17 -3.98 -3.19
CA ALA A 45 -0.73 -2.86 -2.93
C ALA A 45 -1.98 -3.32 -2.16
N LEU A 46 -2.38 -2.53 -1.16
CA LEU A 46 -3.56 -2.79 -0.33
C LEU A 46 -4.65 -1.78 -0.65
N HIS A 47 -5.73 -2.26 -1.25
CA HIS A 47 -6.93 -1.50 -1.59
C HIS A 47 -8.00 -1.75 -0.53
N VAL A 48 -8.33 -0.74 0.28
CA VAL A 48 -9.38 -0.88 1.32
C VAL A 48 -10.33 0.31 1.27
N THR A 49 -11.50 0.18 1.87
CA THR A 49 -12.38 1.33 2.13
C THR A 49 -12.07 1.86 3.53
N PRO A 50 -11.42 3.03 3.68
CA PRO A 50 -11.11 3.57 5.00
C PRO A 50 -12.37 3.77 5.85
N PRO A 51 -12.27 3.70 7.19
CA PRO A 51 -13.36 4.07 8.08
C PRO A 51 -13.93 5.45 7.70
N ALA A 52 -15.27 5.56 7.66
CA ALA A 52 -16.01 6.76 7.23
C ALA A 52 -15.82 7.20 5.76
N SER A 53 -15.19 6.38 4.92
CA SER A 53 -15.15 6.57 3.47
C SER A 53 -16.17 5.68 2.77
N VAL A 54 -16.56 6.06 1.55
CA VAL A 54 -17.28 5.20 0.59
C VAL A 54 -16.38 4.68 -0.53
N ASP A 55 -15.21 5.30 -0.70
CA ASP A 55 -14.26 4.97 -1.74
C ASP A 55 -13.29 3.90 -1.25
N ASN A 56 -13.14 2.83 -2.04
CA ASN A 56 -12.06 1.87 -1.90
C ASN A 56 -10.81 2.43 -2.58
N VAL A 57 -9.71 2.58 -1.84
CA VAL A 57 -8.49 3.26 -2.27
C VAL A 57 -7.24 2.48 -1.84
N ILE A 58 -6.13 2.72 -2.54
CA ILE A 58 -4.81 2.27 -2.09
C ILE A 58 -4.45 2.98 -0.79
N ILE A 59 -4.22 2.25 0.29
CA ILE A 59 -3.75 2.82 1.57
C ILE A 59 -2.27 2.53 1.84
N ALA A 60 -1.70 1.52 1.20
CA ALA A 60 -0.30 1.14 1.30
C ALA A 60 0.16 0.46 0.02
N SER A 61 1.37 0.76 -0.45
CA SER A 61 2.01 0.03 -1.55
C SER A 61 3.50 0.38 -1.67
N ASN A 62 4.27 -0.45 -2.39
CA ASN A 62 5.66 -0.12 -2.76
C ASN A 62 5.79 0.70 -4.06
N ILE A 63 4.68 1.02 -4.71
CA ILE A 63 4.65 1.81 -5.95
C ILE A 63 3.96 3.17 -5.76
N GLY A 64 3.63 3.55 -4.52
CA GLY A 64 2.91 4.75 -4.17
C GLY A 64 1.42 4.69 -4.51
N ARG A 65 0.91 5.70 -5.23
CA ARG A 65 -0.52 5.80 -5.62
C ARG A 65 -1.51 5.80 -4.43
N ILE A 66 -1.04 6.15 -3.24
CA ILE A 66 -1.88 6.23 -2.04
C ILE A 66 -3.06 7.18 -2.29
N GLY A 67 -4.27 6.75 -1.96
CA GLY A 67 -5.52 7.45 -2.23
C GLY A 67 -6.11 7.23 -3.63
N LYS A 68 -5.40 6.55 -4.54
CA LYS A 68 -5.98 6.18 -5.84
C LYS A 68 -7.14 5.21 -5.62
N LYS A 69 -8.30 5.54 -6.19
CA LYS A 69 -9.47 4.66 -6.19
C LYS A 69 -9.19 3.35 -6.92
N ALA A 70 -9.72 2.27 -6.35
CA ALA A 70 -9.92 1.00 -7.03
C ALA A 70 -10.75 1.22 -8.30
N ASP A 71 -10.39 0.52 -9.37
CA ASP A 71 -11.22 0.50 -10.57
C ASP A 71 -12.26 -0.64 -10.50
N ALA A 72 -13.05 -0.78 -11.57
CA ALA A 72 -14.13 -1.77 -11.59
C ALA A 72 -13.62 -3.21 -11.49
N ASP A 73 -12.39 -3.46 -11.96
CA ASP A 73 -11.78 -4.77 -11.95
C ASP A 73 -11.37 -5.17 -10.53
N ASP A 74 -10.70 -4.27 -9.80
CA ASP A 74 -10.42 -4.44 -8.37
C ASP A 74 -11.71 -4.71 -7.57
N LEU A 75 -12.76 -3.90 -7.80
CA LEU A 75 -14.04 -4.02 -7.08
C LEU A 75 -14.80 -5.31 -7.41
N SER A 76 -14.58 -5.89 -8.59
CA SER A 76 -15.17 -7.18 -8.98
C SER A 76 -14.65 -8.34 -8.13
N VAL A 77 -13.42 -8.26 -7.62
CA VAL A 77 -12.83 -9.25 -6.71
C VAL A 77 -13.58 -9.28 -5.39
N LEU A 78 -13.94 -8.11 -4.84
CA LEU A 78 -14.70 -8.02 -3.58
C LEU A 78 -16.11 -8.61 -3.70
N THR A 79 -16.78 -8.38 -4.83
CA THR A 79 -18.17 -8.82 -5.02
C THR A 79 -18.26 -10.30 -5.37
N SER A 80 -17.34 -10.81 -6.19
CA SER A 80 -17.35 -12.21 -6.64
C SER A 80 -16.61 -13.17 -5.71
N GLY A 81 -15.64 -12.66 -4.94
CA GLY A 81 -14.70 -13.47 -4.18
C GLY A 81 -13.71 -14.27 -5.04
N GLN A 82 -13.75 -14.12 -6.37
CA GLN A 82 -12.89 -14.85 -7.30
C GLN A 82 -11.57 -14.11 -7.51
N PRO A 83 -10.43 -14.83 -7.51
CA PRO A 83 -9.14 -14.24 -7.89
C PRO A 83 -9.16 -13.67 -9.31
N ARG A 84 -8.48 -12.55 -9.51
CA ARG A 84 -8.10 -12.08 -10.84
C ARG A 84 -6.62 -12.30 -11.07
N VAL A 85 -6.27 -12.73 -12.28
CA VAL A 85 -4.90 -13.09 -12.65
C VAL A 85 -4.60 -12.52 -14.02
N GLU A 86 -3.67 -11.56 -14.09
CA GLU A 86 -3.37 -10.83 -15.32
C GLU A 86 -1.87 -10.67 -15.55
N PRO A 87 -1.38 -10.86 -16.78
CA PRO A 87 -0.01 -10.48 -17.12
C PRO A 87 0.13 -8.96 -17.09
N THR A 88 1.19 -8.46 -16.47
CA THR A 88 1.54 -7.04 -16.52
C THR A 88 2.26 -6.71 -17.83
N ARG A 89 2.45 -5.41 -18.10
CA ARG A 89 3.22 -4.94 -19.27
C ARG A 89 4.68 -5.41 -19.26
N THR A 90 5.24 -5.76 -18.11
CA THR A 90 6.63 -6.27 -18.00
C THR A 90 6.72 -7.79 -18.20
N GLY A 91 5.59 -8.49 -18.32
CA GLY A 91 5.53 -9.95 -18.42
C GLY A 91 5.44 -10.67 -17.07
N ASP A 92 5.49 -9.93 -15.96
CA ASP A 92 5.16 -10.42 -14.61
C ASP A 92 3.68 -10.81 -14.53
N LEU A 93 3.29 -11.53 -13.47
CA LEU A 93 1.91 -11.91 -13.25
C LEU A 93 1.35 -11.20 -12.01
N SER A 94 0.32 -10.38 -12.21
CA SER A 94 -0.47 -9.76 -11.14
C SER A 94 -1.59 -10.69 -10.72
N VAL A 95 -1.77 -10.84 -9.40
CA VAL A 95 -2.86 -11.59 -8.79
C VAL A 95 -3.55 -10.69 -7.77
N GLU A 96 -4.86 -10.54 -7.92
CA GLU A 96 -5.71 -9.80 -6.99
C GLU A 96 -6.62 -10.78 -6.24
N LEU A 97 -6.64 -10.65 -4.92
CA LEU A 97 -7.43 -11.48 -4.03
C LEU A 97 -8.19 -10.61 -3.03
N VAL A 98 -9.30 -11.13 -2.50
CA VAL A 98 -9.96 -10.51 -1.34
C VAL A 98 -9.01 -10.52 -0.16
N MET A 99 -8.63 -9.35 0.33
CA MET A 99 -7.87 -9.17 1.58
C MET A 99 -8.78 -9.45 2.77
N ARG A 100 -8.26 -10.18 3.76
CA ARG A 100 -8.97 -10.57 4.97
C ARG A 100 -8.18 -10.18 6.22
N ASP A 101 -8.87 -9.83 7.28
CA ASP A 101 -8.26 -9.72 8.61
C ASP A 101 -8.01 -11.11 9.23
N VAL A 102 -7.43 -11.12 10.43
CA VAL A 102 -7.10 -12.34 11.18
C VAL A 102 -8.33 -13.20 11.51
N ASN A 103 -9.53 -12.62 11.50
CA ASN A 103 -10.79 -13.33 11.74
C ASN A 103 -11.43 -13.83 10.42
N GLY A 104 -10.77 -13.65 9.28
CA GLY A 104 -11.27 -14.03 7.96
C GLY A 104 -12.27 -13.04 7.36
N LYS A 105 -12.53 -11.90 8.01
CA LYS A 105 -13.46 -10.87 7.52
C LYS A 105 -12.88 -10.20 6.28
N PRO A 106 -13.62 -10.12 5.16
CA PRO A 106 -13.20 -9.32 4.00
C PRO A 106 -13.05 -7.84 4.38
N ILE A 107 -11.90 -7.26 4.07
CA ILE A 107 -11.59 -5.85 4.41
C ILE A 107 -11.04 -5.05 3.21
N GLY A 108 -10.81 -5.70 2.07
CA GLY A 108 -10.29 -5.03 0.88
C GLY A 108 -9.82 -6.00 -0.20
N VAL A 109 -8.93 -5.51 -1.07
CA VAL A 109 -8.24 -6.28 -2.11
C VAL A 109 -6.73 -6.15 -1.87
N ILE A 110 -6.03 -7.27 -2.00
CA ILE A 110 -4.58 -7.32 -2.03
C ILE A 110 -4.15 -7.58 -3.48
N GLY A 111 -3.49 -6.60 -4.08
CA GLY A 111 -2.90 -6.71 -5.42
C GLY A 111 -1.42 -7.07 -5.29
N SER A 112 -1.04 -8.23 -5.83
CA SER A 112 0.30 -8.81 -5.68
C SER A 112 0.87 -9.14 -7.05
N THR A 113 2.01 -8.58 -7.42
CA THR A 113 2.69 -8.89 -8.67
C THR A 113 3.93 -9.72 -8.40
N PHE A 114 4.06 -10.82 -9.14
CA PHE A 114 5.15 -11.78 -9.01
C PHE A 114 6.00 -11.81 -10.28
N ARG A 115 7.31 -11.95 -10.09
CA ARG A 115 8.22 -12.27 -11.20
C ARG A 115 7.71 -13.52 -11.92
N PHE A 116 7.51 -13.42 -13.23
CA PHE A 116 6.98 -14.52 -14.02
C PHE A 116 7.76 -14.70 -15.32
N SER A 117 7.99 -15.95 -15.69
CA SER A 117 8.65 -16.30 -16.96
C SER A 117 7.62 -16.84 -17.95
N PRO A 118 7.73 -16.54 -19.25
CA PRO A 118 6.88 -17.14 -20.28
C PRO A 118 6.88 -18.67 -20.18
N GLY A 119 5.69 -19.28 -20.19
CA GLY A 119 5.51 -20.72 -20.02
C GLY A 119 5.62 -21.22 -18.57
N GLY A 120 5.80 -20.32 -17.59
CA GLY A 120 5.77 -20.66 -16.17
C GLY A 120 4.39 -21.13 -15.70
N ASP A 121 4.37 -21.74 -14.51
CA ASP A 121 3.14 -22.24 -13.90
C ASP A 121 2.35 -21.09 -13.24
N LYS A 122 1.24 -20.70 -13.85
CA LYS A 122 0.35 -19.67 -13.29
C LYS A 122 -0.33 -20.13 -12.00
N ALA A 123 -0.63 -21.42 -11.85
CA ALA A 123 -1.28 -21.94 -10.65
C ALA A 123 -0.34 -21.83 -9.44
N LEU A 124 0.96 -22.04 -9.66
CA LEU A 124 1.98 -21.79 -8.63
C LEU A 124 1.99 -20.34 -8.17
N VAL A 125 1.89 -19.37 -9.08
CA VAL A 125 1.85 -17.94 -8.72
C VAL A 125 0.57 -17.60 -7.94
N VAL A 126 -0.58 -18.16 -8.33
CA VAL A 126 -1.83 -17.98 -7.56
C VAL A 126 -1.68 -18.52 -6.15
N HIS A 127 -1.10 -19.72 -5.99
CA HIS A 127 -0.85 -20.29 -4.66
C HIS A 127 0.13 -19.43 -3.82
N GLN A 128 1.14 -18.82 -4.45
CA GLN A 128 2.03 -17.86 -3.77
C GLN A 128 1.26 -16.61 -3.33
N ALA A 129 0.38 -16.07 -4.18
CA ALA A 129 -0.47 -14.94 -3.83
C ALA A 129 -1.42 -15.24 -2.67
N GLU A 130 -2.01 -16.44 -2.64
CA GLU A 130 -2.86 -16.90 -1.54
C GLU A 130 -2.07 -16.99 -0.23
N ARG A 131 -0.86 -17.54 -0.27
CA ARG A 131 0.04 -17.58 0.88
C ARG A 131 0.37 -16.19 1.40
N VAL A 132 0.76 -15.26 0.51
CA VAL A 132 1.06 -13.86 0.88
C VAL A 132 -0.16 -13.19 1.52
N ARG A 133 -1.36 -13.36 0.94
CA ARG A 133 -2.62 -12.86 1.50
C ARG A 133 -2.85 -13.39 2.91
N ASP A 134 -2.67 -14.70 3.12
CA ASP A 134 -2.99 -15.35 4.40
C ASP A 134 -1.98 -14.95 5.49
N GLU A 135 -0.69 -14.84 5.16
CA GLU A 135 0.35 -14.36 6.07
C GLU A 135 0.18 -12.89 6.46
N LEU A 136 -0.22 -12.04 5.51
CA LEU A 136 -0.55 -10.63 5.77
C LEU A 136 -1.83 -10.52 6.61
N GLY A 137 -2.84 -11.34 6.32
CA GLY A 137 -4.10 -11.41 7.07
C GLY A 137 -3.90 -11.85 8.52
N ALA A 138 -3.02 -12.82 8.77
CA ALA A 138 -2.65 -13.25 10.12
C ALA A 138 -2.01 -12.13 10.96
N GLN A 139 -1.42 -11.13 10.32
CA GLN A 139 -0.84 -9.94 10.93
C GLN A 139 -1.78 -8.72 10.87
N THR A 140 -3.02 -8.87 10.41
CA THR A 140 -3.98 -7.77 10.29
C THR A 140 -5.11 -7.99 11.30
N PRO A 141 -5.08 -7.35 12.49
CA PRO A 141 -6.11 -7.58 13.51
C PRO A 141 -7.51 -7.14 13.07
N SER A 142 -7.61 -6.00 12.38
CA SER A 142 -8.85 -5.44 11.85
C SER A 142 -8.57 -4.42 10.75
N LEU A 143 -9.64 -3.90 10.12
CA LEU A 143 -9.55 -2.79 9.17
C LEU A 143 -9.02 -1.52 9.84
N GLU A 144 -9.46 -1.21 11.05
CA GLU A 144 -9.10 0.01 11.78
C GLU A 144 -7.60 0.01 12.14
N ALA A 145 -7.07 -1.15 12.55
CA ALA A 145 -5.66 -1.32 12.89
C ALA A 145 -4.72 -0.94 11.73
N LEU A 146 -5.15 -1.10 10.47
CA LEU A 146 -4.35 -0.72 9.29
C LEU A 146 -4.00 0.78 9.25
N PHE A 147 -4.80 1.63 9.90
CA PHE A 147 -4.64 3.08 9.93
C PHE A 147 -3.93 3.60 11.19
N GLU A 148 -3.64 2.73 12.15
CA GLU A 148 -2.87 3.09 13.34
C GLU A 148 -1.41 3.38 12.96
N PRO A 149 -0.66 4.17 13.75
CA PRO A 149 0.77 4.35 13.54
C PRO A 149 1.52 3.01 13.58
N ALA A 150 2.50 2.84 12.70
CA ALA A 150 3.42 1.71 12.82
C ALA A 150 4.23 1.83 14.13
N HIS A 151 4.28 0.73 14.89
CA HIS A 151 5.08 0.59 16.12
C HIS A 151 6.48 0.07 15.83
#